data_AF-A0A1X7DAE5-F1
#
_entry.id   AF-A0A1X7DAE5-F1
#
_cell.length_a   1.000
_cell.length_b   1.000
_cell.length_c   1.000
_cell.angle_alpha   90.00
_cell.angle_beta   90.00
_cell.angle_gamma   90.00
#
_symmetry.space_group_name_H-M   'P 1'
#
loop_
_entity.id
_entity.type
_entity.pdbx_description
1 polymer ?
#
loop_
_entity_poly.entity_id
_entity_poly.type
_entity_poly.pdbx_seq_one_letter_code
_entity_poly.pdbx_strand_id
1 'polypeptide(L)' 'MKLVLAILLMFSGYTFAASCTSISDSDQRAYCNAQQSGSSCENISNSDLRTQCNAMKR' A
#
# COMPACT_ATOMS: atom_id res chain seq x y z
N MET A 1 20.48 -17.28 -28.58
CA MET A 1 21.14 -16.57 -27.45
C MET A 1 20.65 -15.13 -27.25
N LYS A 2 20.51 -14.30 -28.30
CA LYS A 2 20.03 -12.90 -28.13
C LYS A 2 18.53 -12.78 -27.83
N LEU A 3 17.73 -13.72 -28.34
CA LEU A 3 16.27 -13.77 -28.13
C LEU A 3 15.87 -14.13 -26.70
N VAL A 4 16.71 -14.86 -25.96
CA VAL A 4 16.41 -15.29 -24.58
C VAL A 4 16.48 -14.12 -23.59
N LEU A 5 17.40 -13.17 -23.82
CA LEU A 5 17.51 -11.95 -23.02
C LEU A 5 16.31 -11.01 -23.19
N ALA A 6 15.71 -10.96 -24.38
CA ALA A 6 14.55 -10.10 -24.64
C ALA A 6 13.25 -10.60 -23.98
N ILE A 7 13.12 -11.92 -23.79
CA ILE A 7 11.92 -12.53 -23.18
C ILE A 7 11.89 -12.31 -21.66
N LEU A 8 13.05 -12.26 -21.00
CA LEU A 8 13.14 -12.02 -19.56
C LEU A 8 12.70 -10.60 -19.13
N LEU A 9 12.87 -9.61 -20.01
CA LEU A 9 12.47 -8.22 -19.75
C LEU A 9 10.94 -8.00 -19.84
N MET A 10 10.20 -8.96 -20.40
CA MET A 10 8.74 -8.91 -20.49
C MET A 10 8.04 -9.46 -19.23
N PHE A 11 8.76 -10.13 -18.32
CA PHE A 11 8.21 -10.71 -17.09
C PHE A 11 8.37 -9.83 -15.84
N SER A 12 9.14 -8.74 -15.91
CA SER A 12 9.47 -7.88 -14.77
C SER A 12 8.52 -6.68 -14.56
N GLY A 13 7.39 -6.62 -15.27
CA GLY A 13 6.52 -5.44 -15.35
C GLY A 13 5.32 -5.38 -14.42
N TYR A 14 5.15 -6.33 -13.49
CA TYR A 14 4.03 -6.28 -12.53
C TYR A 14 4.46 -5.60 -11.24
N THR A 15 4.90 -4.35 -11.31
CA THR A 15 4.83 -3.50 -10.13
C THR A 15 3.36 -3.13 -9.97
N PHE A 16 2.59 -4.02 -9.36
CA PHE A 16 1.33 -3.65 -8.72
C PHE A 16 1.71 -2.56 -7.72
N ALA A 17 1.52 -1.30 -8.09
CA ALA A 17 1.32 -0.26 -7.13
C ALA A 17 0.25 -0.83 -6.19
N ALA A 18 0.65 -1.18 -4.97
CA ALA A 18 -0.23 -1.77 -3.97
C ALA A 18 -1.21 -0.67 -3.56
N SER A 19 -2.17 -0.40 -4.43
CA SER A 19 -3.23 0.54 -4.21
C SER A 19 -4.01 0.03 -3.02
N CYS A 20 -4.13 0.85 -1.98
CA CYS A 20 -4.83 0.47 -0.76
C CYS A 20 -6.30 0.06 -1.02
N THR A 21 -6.84 0.32 -2.21
CA THR A 21 -8.15 -0.11 -2.69
C THR A 21 -8.35 -1.62 -2.74
N SER A 22 -7.30 -2.44 -2.85
CA SER A 22 -7.41 -3.91 -2.78
C SER A 22 -7.61 -4.44 -1.35
N ILE A 23 -7.46 -3.59 -0.33
CA ILE A 23 -7.61 -3.95 1.07
C ILE A 23 -9.09 -3.93 1.45
N SER A 24 -9.65 -5.12 1.72
CA SER A 24 -11.05 -5.27 2.12
C SER A 24 -11.33 -4.68 3.50
N ASP A 25 -10.38 -4.84 4.43
CA ASP A 25 -10.49 -4.28 5.78
C ASP A 25 -10.40 -2.74 5.74
N SER A 26 -11.42 -2.07 6.29
CA SER A 26 -11.52 -0.61 6.23
C SER A 26 -10.42 0.08 7.03
N ASP A 27 -10.03 -0.49 8.16
CA ASP A 27 -9.04 0.07 9.08
C ASP A 27 -7.64 -0.04 8.47
N GLN A 28 -7.29 -1.19 7.90
CA GLN A 28 -6.04 -1.40 7.17
C GLN A 28 -5.99 -0.56 5.88
N ARG A 29 -7.12 -0.39 5.19
CA ARG A 29 -7.18 0.49 4.01
C ARG A 29 -6.96 1.95 4.40
N ALA A 30 -7.60 2.42 5.47
CA ALA A 30 -7.41 3.76 5.99
C ALA A 30 -5.97 3.98 6.46
N TYR A 31 -5.38 3.00 7.14
CA TYR A 31 -3.96 2.99 7.52
C TYR A 31 -3.04 3.10 6.30
N CYS A 32 -3.22 2.26 5.29
CA CYS A 32 -2.46 2.28 4.05
C CYS A 32 -2.60 3.63 3.31
N ASN A 33 -3.82 4.16 3.21
CA ASN A 33 -4.05 5.48 2.62
C ASN A 33 -3.36 6.59 3.43
N ALA A 34 -3.38 6.50 4.75
CA ALA A 34 -2.68 7.45 5.62
C ALA A 34 -1.17 7.41 5.41
N GLN A 35 -0.60 6.23 5.13
CA GLN A 35 0.82 6.09 4.79
C GLN A 35 1.17 6.68 3.42
N GLN A 36 0.38 6.37 2.38
CA GLN A 36 0.71 6.74 1.01
C GLN A 36 0.44 8.21 0.70
N SER A 37 -0.66 8.76 1.20
CA SER A 37 -1.15 10.10 0.82
C SER A 37 -1.28 11.06 1.99
N GLY A 38 -0.86 10.67 3.20
CA GLY A 38 -1.01 11.51 4.39
C GLY A 38 -2.46 11.65 4.86
N SER A 39 -3.38 10.82 4.36
CA SER A 39 -4.82 10.80 4.71
C SER A 39 -5.07 10.64 6.22
N SER A 40 -6.11 11.25 6.80
CA SER A 40 -6.36 11.22 8.25
C SER A 40 -6.49 9.79 8.82
N CYS A 41 -5.89 9.56 10.00
CA CYS A 41 -5.98 8.30 10.73
C CYS A 41 -7.30 8.17 11.51
N GLU A 42 -8.15 9.20 11.52
CA GLU A 42 -9.41 9.23 12.28
C GLU A 42 -10.44 8.20 11.82
N ASN A 43 -10.36 7.78 10.56
CA ASN A 43 -11.26 6.79 9.98
C ASN A 43 -10.92 5.34 10.39
N ILE A 44 -9.88 5.14 11.20
CA ILE A 44 -9.50 3.83 11.75
C ILE A 44 -10.26 3.60 13.05
N SER A 45 -11.14 2.59 13.06
CA SER A 45 -11.98 2.24 14.21
C SER A 45 -11.16 1.59 15.33
N ASN A 46 -10.18 0.76 14.98
CA ASN A 46 -9.25 0.16 15.94
C ASN A 46 -8.34 1.22 16.58
N SER A 47 -8.46 1.40 17.90
CA SER A 47 -7.71 2.40 18.67
C SER A 47 -6.20 2.22 18.60
N ASP A 48 -5.72 0.98 18.61
CA ASP A 48 -4.30 0.67 18.63
C ASP A 48 -3.69 0.93 17.25
N LEU A 49 -4.39 0.54 16.19
CA LEU A 49 -3.99 0.82 14.82
C LEU A 49 -4.02 2.32 14.52
N ARG A 50 -5.03 3.04 15.03
CA ARG A 50 -5.12 4.51 14.91
C ARG A 50 -3.97 5.20 15.65
N THR A 51 -3.60 4.72 16.83
CA THR A 51 -2.47 5.25 17.59
C THR A 51 -1.15 5.05 16.85
N GLN A 52 -0.92 3.86 16.28
CA GLN A 52 0.23 3.61 15.41
C GLN A 52 0.25 4.52 14.18
N CYS A 53 -0.90 4.70 13.52
CA CYS A 53 -1.03 5.59 12.38
C CYS A 53 -0.65 7.04 12.73
N ASN A 54 -1.17 7.55 13.86
CA ASN A 54 -0.85 8.90 14.32
C ASN A 54 0.62 9.05 14.75
N ALA A 55 1.22 8.00 15.31
CA ALA A 55 2.64 8.01 15.65
C ALA A 55 3.54 8.05 14.42
N MET A 56 3.17 7.34 13.34
CA MET A 56 3.88 7.35 12.06
C MET A 56 3.86 8.74 11.38
N LYS A 57 2.80 9.52 11.59
CA LYS A 57 2.63 10.83 10.96
C LYS A 57 3.41 11.98 11.60
N ARG A 58 4.03 11.76 12.77
CA ARG A 58 4.74 12.81 13.51
C ARG A 58 6.16 13.03 13.01
#